data_AF-A0A8T6J986-F1
#
_entry.id   AF-A0A8T6J986-F1
#
_cell.length_a   1.000
_cell.length_b   1.000
_cell.length_c   1.000
_cell.angle_alpha   90.00
_cell.angle_beta   90.00
_cell.angle_gamma   90.00
#
_symmetry.space_group_name_H-M   'P 1'
#
loop_
_entity.id
_entity.type
_entity.pdbx_description
1 polymer ?
#
loop_
_entity_poly.entity_id
_entity_poly.type
_entity_poly.pdbx_seq_one_letter_code
_entity_poly.pdbx_strand_id
1 'polypeptide(L)'
;MRAASLKHTRGRVRSRGGRTLRRPAFLPFAFAASFAFLIPPASGAFEIGEAVAGGETALGFRYRLETVSQDGIDEDALASTARARLTWNSAKSGSLSFGVETDYSLILGIEDFNSTTNGKTAYPVVADPDGFDLNQAFLKLEENDFTVTVGRQRINHGTQRFMGGVAYRNNEQTYDGVRIQSAAGALNLDYAYVHNINRIFGPDDGAQPGDWYGNSHALRASMETAPGHTLAGYAYLWDLENDNGPANANSTYGLEYVGAFDPLTITAAVSNQSDYGDNPVSYDAMHYLIQGNIRLEGVSITVAHEVVGSDDGAAQFRFPAATLHKFQGWTDKFLIAPVTGVRDTWFSVTGKVGGATVTGVFHDFRADSGGADYGQELGLSITYPVRDNLSLLFKISSYSADEFATDTTKAWLMFDWRW
;
A
#
# COMPACT_ATOMS: atom_id res chain seq x y z
N MET A 1 -69.13 -41.04 -13.31
CA MET A 1 -69.30 -41.60 -11.95
C MET A 1 -67.96 -41.48 -11.22
N ARG A 2 -67.92 -40.69 -10.12
CA ARG A 2 -66.95 -40.67 -8.99
C ARG A 2 -65.44 -40.49 -9.30
N ALA A 3 -64.75 -39.41 -8.88
CA ALA A 3 -64.33 -39.00 -7.52
C ALA A 3 -63.49 -40.09 -6.80
N ALA A 4 -62.40 -39.86 -6.05
CA ALA A 4 -61.56 -38.73 -5.67
C ALA A 4 -60.38 -39.31 -4.83
N SER A 5 -59.42 -38.44 -4.47
CA SER A 5 -58.64 -38.46 -3.22
C SER A 5 -57.50 -39.47 -3.03
N LEU A 6 -56.30 -38.95 -2.77
CA LEU A 6 -55.32 -39.55 -1.87
C LEU A 6 -54.58 -38.45 -1.10
N LYS A 7 -54.84 -38.39 0.21
CA LYS A 7 -54.12 -37.59 1.22
C LYS A 7 -53.23 -38.52 2.06
N HIS A 8 -51.98 -38.09 2.20
CA HIS A 8 -51.03 -38.23 3.32
C HIS A 8 -50.99 -39.48 4.22
N THR A 9 -49.78 -40.00 4.38
CA THR A 9 -49.18 -40.29 5.70
C THR A 9 -47.71 -39.88 5.72
N ARG A 10 -47.34 -39.12 6.77
CA ARG A 10 -46.00 -38.59 7.07
C ARG A 10 -45.13 -39.69 7.69
N GLY A 11 -43.96 -39.94 7.11
CA GLY A 11 -42.85 -40.67 7.73
C GLY A 11 -41.81 -39.68 8.27
N ARG A 12 -41.59 -39.71 9.58
CA ARG A 12 -40.71 -38.81 10.34
C ARG A 12 -39.30 -39.43 10.37
N VAL A 13 -38.33 -38.85 9.64
CA VAL A 13 -36.91 -39.20 9.79
C VAL A 13 -36.24 -38.18 10.71
N ARG A 14 -35.75 -38.66 11.86
CA ARG A 14 -34.89 -37.92 12.79
C ARG A 14 -33.50 -37.78 12.16
N SER A 15 -33.07 -36.56 11.84
CA SER A 15 -31.66 -36.29 11.60
C SER A 15 -30.93 -36.13 12.94
N ARG A 16 -29.86 -36.89 13.10
CA ARG A 16 -28.89 -36.79 14.20
C ARG A 16 -28.06 -35.52 14.00
N GLY A 17 -27.78 -34.85 15.12
CA GLY A 17 -27.05 -33.59 15.15
C GLY A 17 -25.59 -33.71 14.77
N GLY A 18 -25.15 -32.81 13.89
CA GLY A 18 -23.78 -32.31 13.85
C GLY A 18 -23.77 -30.96 14.56
N ARG A 19 -23.21 -30.91 15.77
CA ARG A 19 -22.90 -29.65 16.44
C ARG A 19 -21.79 -28.97 15.65
N THR A 20 -22.12 -27.91 14.90
CA THR A 20 -21.12 -26.94 14.47
C THR A 20 -20.59 -26.26 15.72
N LEU A 21 -19.34 -26.59 16.07
CA LEU A 21 -18.57 -25.90 17.10
C LEU A 21 -18.40 -24.45 16.64
N ARG A 22 -19.30 -23.57 17.08
CA ARG A 22 -19.06 -22.13 17.10
C ARG A 22 -17.82 -21.91 17.95
N ARG A 23 -16.70 -21.56 17.30
CA ARG A 23 -15.48 -21.13 17.98
C ARG A 23 -15.83 -19.88 18.81
N PRO A 24 -15.39 -19.78 20.07
CA PRO A 24 -15.62 -18.57 20.84
C PRO A 24 -14.80 -17.45 20.19
N ALA A 25 -15.47 -16.35 19.83
CA ALA A 25 -14.82 -15.08 19.55
C ALA A 25 -14.12 -14.64 20.83
N PHE A 26 -12.81 -14.84 20.90
CA PHE A 26 -12.00 -14.27 21.95
C PHE A 26 -11.88 -12.77 21.68
N LEU A 27 -12.47 -12.00 22.59
CA LEU A 27 -12.33 -10.56 22.78
C LEU A 27 -10.86 -10.10 22.56
N PRO A 28 -10.60 -9.09 21.70
CA PRO A 28 -9.41 -8.27 21.81
C PRO A 28 -9.79 -6.84 22.23
N PHE A 29 -10.64 -6.68 23.26
CA PHE A 29 -11.00 -5.33 23.76
C PHE A 29 -10.15 -4.88 24.96
N ALA A 30 -9.12 -5.65 25.35
CA ALA A 30 -8.34 -5.37 26.56
C ALA A 30 -6.98 -4.67 26.33
N PHE A 31 -6.55 -4.42 25.08
CA PHE A 31 -5.21 -3.86 24.83
C PHE A 31 -5.16 -2.33 24.77
N ALA A 32 -6.28 -1.65 24.51
CA ALA A 32 -6.30 -0.19 24.34
C ALA A 32 -6.30 0.60 25.67
N ALA A 33 -6.67 -0.01 26.80
CA ALA A 33 -6.89 0.71 28.06
C ALA A 33 -5.64 0.86 28.95
N SER A 34 -4.50 0.24 28.61
CA SER A 34 -3.31 0.24 29.48
C SER A 34 -2.16 1.16 29.03
N PHE A 35 -2.24 1.79 27.84
CA PHE A 35 -1.20 2.71 27.37
C PHE A 35 -1.41 4.18 27.78
N ALA A 36 -2.55 4.53 28.38
CA ALA A 36 -2.84 5.90 28.83
C ALA A 36 -1.96 6.38 30.00
N PHE A 37 -1.10 5.53 30.57
CA PHE A 37 -0.25 5.87 31.72
C PHE A 37 1.23 6.16 31.41
N LEU A 38 1.62 6.22 30.13
CA LEU A 38 3.02 6.41 29.73
C LEU A 38 3.32 7.72 29.01
N ILE A 39 2.38 8.67 28.97
CA ILE A 39 2.66 10.02 28.46
C ILE A 39 3.23 10.84 29.63
N PRO A 40 4.56 11.07 29.72
CA PRO A 40 5.11 12.04 30.66
C PRO A 40 4.43 13.40 30.44
N PRO A 41 4.16 14.17 31.51
CA PRO A 41 3.63 15.52 31.35
C PRO A 41 4.64 16.36 30.57
N ALA A 42 4.20 16.95 29.46
CA ALA A 42 5.01 17.89 28.69
C ALA A 42 5.52 18.99 29.63
N SER A 43 6.83 19.06 29.83
CA SER A 43 7.45 20.05 30.71
C SER A 43 7.75 21.33 29.94
N GLY A 44 7.04 22.42 30.26
CA GLY A 44 7.29 23.77 29.71
C GLY A 44 6.04 24.42 29.12
N ALA A 45 6.00 25.75 29.10
CA ALA A 45 4.98 26.48 28.34
C ALA A 45 5.23 26.27 26.84
N PHE A 46 4.17 26.03 26.06
CA PHE A 46 4.28 25.94 24.61
C PHE A 46 4.39 27.35 24.02
N GLU A 47 5.57 27.66 23.47
CA GLU A 47 5.87 28.96 22.88
C GLU A 47 5.52 28.93 21.38
N ILE A 48 4.23 29.06 21.09
CA ILE A 48 3.71 29.00 19.71
C ILE A 48 4.37 30.02 18.77
N GLY A 49 4.73 31.20 19.29
CA GLY A 49 5.37 32.25 18.50
C GLY A 49 6.74 31.84 17.98
N GLU A 50 7.57 31.22 18.82
CA GLU A 50 8.89 30.73 18.43
C GLU A 50 8.78 29.50 17.52
N ALA A 51 7.86 28.58 17.81
CA ALA A 51 7.60 27.41 16.97
C ALA A 51 7.19 27.81 15.55
N VAL A 52 6.35 28.84 15.41
CA VAL A 52 5.91 29.34 14.10
C VAL A 52 7.04 30.09 13.39
N ALA A 53 7.73 30.99 14.10
CA ALA A 53 8.80 31.80 13.52
C ALA A 53 10.01 30.98 13.05
N GLY A 54 10.30 29.86 13.74
CA GLY A 54 11.36 28.92 13.37
C GLY A 54 10.92 27.82 12.39
N GLY A 55 9.70 27.87 11.87
CA GLY A 55 9.18 26.85 10.98
C GLY A 55 9.92 26.76 9.64
N GLU A 56 9.93 25.57 9.06
CA GLU A 56 10.55 25.28 7.77
C GLU A 56 9.47 25.11 6.70
N THR A 57 9.69 25.73 5.54
CA THR A 57 8.86 25.57 4.34
C THR A 57 9.63 24.77 3.30
N ALA A 58 8.95 23.82 2.66
CA ALA A 58 9.43 23.17 1.46
C ALA A 58 8.41 23.31 0.33
N LEU A 59 8.91 23.43 -0.90
CA LEU A 59 8.08 23.43 -2.10
C LEU A 59 8.44 22.22 -2.97
N GLY A 60 7.43 21.56 -3.51
CA GLY A 60 7.58 20.46 -4.44
C GLY A 60 6.84 20.74 -5.73
N PHE A 61 7.46 20.41 -6.86
CA PHE A 61 6.79 20.36 -8.14
C PHE A 61 7.11 19.06 -8.86
N ARG A 62 6.06 18.40 -9.38
CA ARG A 62 6.20 17.25 -10.26
C ARG A 62 5.44 17.52 -11.54
N TYR A 63 6.04 17.20 -12.68
CA TYR A 63 5.32 16.98 -13.92
C TYR A 63 5.42 15.50 -14.30
N ARG A 64 4.33 14.92 -14.79
CA ARG A 64 4.25 13.54 -15.25
C ARG A 64 3.51 13.46 -16.57
N LEU A 65 4.11 12.78 -17.54
CA LEU A 65 3.45 12.30 -18.74
C LEU A 65 3.39 10.79 -18.66
N GLU A 66 2.19 10.21 -18.68
CA GLU A 66 1.96 8.75 -18.64
C GLU A 66 1.15 8.33 -19.86
N THR A 67 1.67 7.34 -20.60
CA THR A 67 0.95 6.71 -21.71
C THR A 67 0.58 5.29 -21.35
N VAL A 68 -0.61 4.85 -21.77
CA VAL A 68 -1.05 3.47 -21.57
C VAL A 68 -1.72 2.98 -22.84
N SER A 69 -1.18 1.91 -23.42
CA SER A 69 -1.88 1.13 -24.43
C SER A 69 -2.27 -0.20 -23.80
N GLN A 70 -3.53 -0.59 -23.94
CA GLN A 70 -4.08 -1.77 -23.29
C GLN A 70 -5.11 -2.44 -24.21
N ASP A 71 -4.88 -3.71 -24.50
CA ASP A 71 -5.80 -4.50 -25.30
C ASP A 71 -7.17 -4.61 -24.60
N GLY A 72 -8.23 -4.47 -25.39
CA GLY A 72 -9.62 -4.51 -24.93
C GLY A 72 -10.18 -3.18 -24.43
N ILE A 73 -9.43 -2.09 -24.52
CA ILE A 73 -9.91 -0.72 -24.30
C ILE A 73 -9.81 0.03 -25.63
N ASP A 74 -10.84 0.84 -25.95
CA ASP A 74 -11.03 1.39 -27.30
C ASP A 74 -9.94 2.40 -27.72
N GLU A 75 -9.43 3.17 -26.77
CA GLU A 75 -8.45 4.23 -27.00
C GLU A 75 -7.18 4.05 -26.14
N ASP A 76 -6.07 4.68 -26.53
CA ASP A 76 -4.85 4.75 -25.72
C ASP A 76 -4.91 5.94 -24.75
N ALA A 77 -4.39 5.76 -23.54
CA ALA A 77 -4.32 6.85 -22.57
C ALA A 77 -3.08 7.74 -22.80
N LEU A 78 -3.26 9.06 -22.69
CA LEU A 78 -2.22 10.07 -22.58
C LEU A 78 -2.58 11.02 -21.43
N ALA A 79 -1.97 10.80 -20.26
CA ALA A 79 -2.16 11.62 -19.07
C ALA A 79 -0.99 12.60 -18.91
N SER A 80 -1.26 13.88 -19.11
CA SER A 80 -0.32 14.98 -18.84
C SER A 80 -0.73 15.66 -17.53
N THR A 81 -0.07 15.33 -16.43
CA THR A 81 -0.43 15.79 -15.09
C THR A 81 0.72 16.51 -14.40
N ALA A 82 0.39 17.36 -13.44
CA ALA A 82 1.38 17.99 -12.58
C ALA A 82 0.89 18.04 -11.13
N ARG A 83 1.83 18.12 -10.19
CA ARG A 83 1.57 18.34 -8.77
C ARG A 83 2.38 19.52 -8.27
N ALA A 84 1.72 20.46 -7.61
CA ALA A 84 2.36 21.43 -6.74
C ALA A 84 2.14 21.01 -5.28
N ARG A 85 3.21 21.01 -4.48
CA ARG A 85 3.19 20.67 -3.06
C ARG A 85 3.75 21.82 -2.24
N LEU A 86 3.06 22.18 -1.17
CA LEU A 86 3.56 23.05 -0.11
C LEU A 86 3.61 22.24 1.19
N THR A 87 4.78 22.21 1.81
CA THR A 87 4.96 21.64 3.14
C THR A 87 5.43 22.73 4.08
N TRP A 88 4.83 22.82 5.26
CA TRP A 88 5.31 23.66 6.34
C TRP A 88 5.30 22.87 7.65
N ASN A 89 6.42 22.89 8.36
CA ASN A 89 6.56 22.31 9.69
C ASN A 89 6.98 23.39 10.67
N SER A 90 6.37 23.43 11.86
CA SER A 90 6.82 24.29 12.93
C SER A 90 8.20 23.85 13.43
N ALA A 91 8.97 24.77 13.99
CA ALA A 91 10.05 24.39 14.91
C ALA A 91 9.45 23.66 16.11
N LYS A 92 10.30 22.89 16.81
CA LYS A 92 9.93 22.29 18.09
C LYS A 92 9.85 23.36 19.17
N SER A 93 8.76 23.37 19.93
CA SER A 93 8.65 24.08 21.21
C SER A 93 8.61 23.03 22.32
N GLY A 94 9.76 22.80 22.96
CA GLY A 94 9.95 21.64 23.82
C GLY A 94 9.81 20.35 23.02
N SER A 95 8.93 19.46 23.46
CA SER A 95 8.64 18.17 22.81
C SER A 95 7.61 18.24 21.69
N LEU A 96 6.97 19.41 21.49
CA LEU A 96 5.83 19.57 20.58
C LEU A 96 6.22 20.24 19.26
N SER A 97 5.65 19.75 18.17
CA SER A 97 5.71 20.34 16.82
C SER A 97 4.43 20.04 16.05
N PHE A 98 4.13 20.81 15.01
CA PHE A 98 2.99 20.55 14.14
C PHE A 98 3.37 20.83 12.68
N GLY A 99 2.68 20.18 11.75
CA GLY A 99 2.98 20.28 10.33
C GLY A 99 1.72 20.23 9.47
N VAL A 100 1.78 20.92 8.32
CA VAL A 100 0.77 20.91 7.28
C VAL A 100 1.45 20.67 5.94
N GLU A 101 0.85 19.83 5.12
CA GLU A 101 1.25 19.60 3.73
C GLU A 101 0.01 19.59 2.85
N THR A 102 0.03 20.36 1.77
CA THR A 102 -1.08 20.41 0.81
C THR A 102 -0.56 20.13 -0.60
N ASP A 103 -1.37 19.45 -1.37
CA ASP A 103 -1.14 19.17 -2.77
C ASP A 103 -2.20 19.83 -3.65
N TYR A 104 -1.78 20.18 -4.85
CA TYR A 104 -2.70 20.48 -5.93
C TYR A 104 -2.28 19.68 -7.16
N SER A 105 -3.12 18.73 -7.55
CA SER A 105 -2.98 17.93 -8.77
C SER A 105 -3.65 18.68 -9.93
N LEU A 106 -2.97 18.76 -11.07
CA LEU A 106 -3.35 19.51 -12.26
C LEU A 106 -3.35 18.57 -13.45
N ILE A 107 -4.33 18.72 -14.34
CA ILE A 107 -4.30 18.17 -15.69
C ILE A 107 -3.86 19.27 -16.64
N LEU A 108 -2.79 19.02 -17.40
CA LEU A 108 -2.16 19.98 -18.29
C LEU A 108 -2.44 19.63 -19.74
N GLY A 109 -3.46 20.27 -20.31
CA GLY A 109 -3.80 20.15 -21.74
C GLY A 109 -4.80 19.04 -22.00
N ILE A 110 -4.34 17.97 -22.65
CA ILE A 110 -5.19 16.87 -23.13
C ILE A 110 -5.49 15.92 -21.96
N GLU A 111 -6.75 15.52 -21.85
CA GLU A 111 -7.25 14.65 -20.79
C GLU A 111 -7.69 13.30 -21.38
N ASP A 112 -6.87 12.68 -22.20
CA ASP A 112 -7.21 11.43 -22.88
C ASP A 112 -6.86 10.26 -21.98
N PHE A 113 -7.47 10.19 -20.79
CA PHE A 113 -7.27 9.10 -19.82
C PHE A 113 -8.43 9.04 -18.84
N ASN A 114 -8.61 7.88 -18.21
CA ASN A 114 -9.59 7.71 -17.14
C ASN A 114 -8.95 8.02 -15.77
N SER A 115 -9.31 9.16 -15.16
CA SER A 115 -8.85 9.57 -13.83
C SER A 115 -9.56 8.85 -12.68
N THR A 116 -10.51 7.96 -13.00
CA THR A 116 -11.54 7.37 -12.13
C THR A 116 -12.66 8.32 -11.71
N THR A 117 -12.51 9.63 -11.89
CA THR A 117 -13.52 10.65 -11.53
C THR A 117 -14.12 11.36 -12.75
N ASN A 118 -13.42 11.37 -13.90
CA ASN A 118 -13.82 12.10 -15.11
C ASN A 118 -14.76 11.35 -16.07
N GLY A 119 -15.09 10.09 -15.76
CA GLY A 119 -16.01 9.27 -16.56
C GLY A 119 -15.49 8.81 -17.93
N LYS A 120 -14.20 8.99 -18.24
CA LYS A 120 -13.59 8.65 -19.55
C LYS A 120 -13.27 7.17 -19.71
N THR A 121 -14.28 6.30 -19.59
CA THR A 121 -14.11 4.84 -19.58
C THR A 121 -13.62 4.22 -20.90
N ALA A 122 -13.61 4.98 -22.00
CA ALA A 122 -13.04 4.54 -23.28
C ALA A 122 -11.50 4.53 -23.26
N TYR A 123 -10.88 5.12 -22.24
CA TYR A 123 -9.44 5.20 -22.08
C TYR A 123 -8.97 4.35 -20.88
N PRO A 124 -7.74 3.81 -20.92
CA PRO A 124 -7.12 3.15 -19.78
C PRO A 124 -7.02 4.07 -18.54
N VAL A 125 -6.96 3.44 -17.36
CA VAL A 125 -6.90 4.16 -16.09
C VAL A 125 -5.51 4.72 -15.83
N VAL A 126 -5.47 6.02 -15.56
CA VAL A 126 -4.37 6.70 -14.89
C VAL A 126 -4.97 7.43 -13.69
N ALA A 127 -4.85 6.85 -12.50
CA ALA A 127 -5.48 7.33 -11.27
C ALA A 127 -4.78 8.57 -10.67
N ASP A 128 -4.77 9.65 -11.43
CA ASP A 128 -4.36 11.00 -11.04
C ASP A 128 -5.54 11.96 -11.29
N PRO A 129 -6.58 11.95 -10.43
CA PRO A 129 -7.56 13.04 -10.45
C PRO A 129 -6.87 14.38 -10.18
N ASP A 130 -7.43 15.46 -10.73
CA ASP A 130 -7.03 16.83 -10.41
C ASP A 130 -7.76 17.32 -9.15
N GLY A 131 -7.23 18.38 -8.55
CA GLY A 131 -7.84 19.01 -7.38
C GLY A 131 -6.86 19.26 -6.25
N PHE A 132 -7.37 19.95 -5.22
CA PHE A 132 -6.66 20.25 -3.99
C PHE A 132 -6.84 19.11 -2.99
N ASP A 133 -5.75 18.70 -2.34
CA ASP A 133 -5.79 17.73 -1.23
C ASP A 133 -4.97 18.23 -0.04
N LEU A 134 -5.50 18.01 1.17
CA LEU A 134 -4.74 18.15 2.41
C LEU A 134 -4.01 16.84 2.65
N ASN A 135 -2.72 16.80 2.33
CA ASN A 135 -1.92 15.58 2.42
C ASN A 135 -1.49 15.29 3.87
N GLN A 136 -1.10 16.29 4.65
CA GLN A 136 -0.77 16.10 6.07
C GLN A 136 -1.27 17.27 6.89
N ALA A 137 -1.72 16.98 8.12
CA ALA A 137 -2.07 17.95 9.14
C ALA A 137 -2.00 17.25 10.49
N PHE A 138 -0.92 17.47 11.23
CA PHE A 138 -0.66 16.72 12.45
C PHE A 138 -0.07 17.57 13.57
N LEU A 139 -0.30 17.10 14.80
CA LEU A 139 0.46 17.45 15.99
C LEU A 139 1.36 16.28 16.35
N LYS A 140 2.63 16.56 16.65
CA LYS A 140 3.64 15.57 17.02
C LYS A 140 4.27 15.92 18.36
N LEU A 141 4.22 14.97 19.29
CA LEU A 141 4.98 14.95 20.53
C LEU A 141 6.16 13.99 20.36
N GLU A 142 7.37 14.44 20.66
CA GLU A 142 8.59 13.61 20.59
C GLU A 142 9.42 13.81 21.85
N GLU A 143 9.59 12.74 22.63
CA GLU A 143 10.36 12.71 23.88
C GLU A 143 11.25 11.47 23.94
N ASN A 144 12.57 11.68 23.94
CA ASN A 144 13.56 10.60 23.93
C ASN A 144 13.25 9.57 22.81
N ASP A 145 13.04 8.32 23.20
CA ASP A 145 12.72 7.20 22.32
C ASP A 145 11.20 7.02 22.11
N PHE A 146 10.37 8.01 22.42
CA PHE A 146 8.92 7.94 22.34
C PHE A 146 8.36 9.06 21.46
N THR A 147 7.47 8.73 20.53
CA THR A 147 6.81 9.68 19.62
C THR A 147 5.32 9.39 19.54
N VAL A 148 4.51 10.43 19.62
CA VAL A 148 3.07 10.37 19.35
C VAL A 148 2.72 11.38 18.26
N THR A 149 2.04 10.92 17.21
CA THR A 149 1.54 11.78 16.13
C THR A 149 0.03 11.64 16.03
N VAL A 150 -0.70 12.76 16.09
CA VAL A 150 -2.16 12.82 16.02
C VAL A 150 -2.56 13.67 14.82
N GLY A 151 -3.51 13.19 14.02
CA GLY A 151 -4.02 13.87 12.82
C GLY A 151 -3.70 13.11 11.55
N ARG A 152 -3.79 13.81 10.41
CA ARG A 152 -3.51 13.27 9.09
C ARG A 152 -2.02 13.19 8.87
N GLN A 153 -1.52 11.99 8.56
CA GLN A 153 -0.10 11.71 8.47
C GLN A 153 0.19 10.65 7.41
N ARG A 154 1.41 10.70 6.87
CA ARG A 154 1.96 9.63 6.05
C ARG A 154 2.56 8.54 6.94
N ILE A 155 2.16 7.29 6.74
CA ILE A 155 2.70 6.13 7.46
C ILE A 155 3.23 5.12 6.45
N ASN A 156 4.48 4.71 6.61
CA ASN A 156 5.15 3.71 5.78
C ASN A 156 5.75 2.64 6.69
N HIS A 157 5.28 1.40 6.60
CA HIS A 157 5.84 0.27 7.35
C HIS A 157 6.67 -0.64 6.44
N GLY A 158 7.89 -0.98 6.89
CA GLY A 158 8.78 -1.92 6.19
C GLY A 158 8.98 -1.57 4.72
N THR A 159 8.76 -2.54 3.84
CA THR A 159 8.86 -2.37 2.37
C THR A 159 7.69 -1.59 1.75
N GLN A 160 6.67 -1.22 2.54
CA GLN A 160 5.38 -0.67 2.12
C GLN A 160 4.44 -1.68 1.45
N ARG A 161 4.70 -2.99 1.61
CA ARG A 161 3.84 -4.06 1.07
C ARG A 161 2.49 -4.16 1.78
N PHE A 162 2.38 -3.69 3.02
CA PHE A 162 1.12 -3.72 3.80
C PHE A 162 0.56 -2.35 4.15
N MET A 163 1.43 -1.35 4.30
CA MET A 163 1.04 0.02 4.65
C MET A 163 2.05 1.01 4.04
N GLY A 164 1.59 1.89 3.16
CA GLY A 164 2.43 2.93 2.58
C GLY A 164 1.65 4.04 1.86
N GLY A 165 2.35 5.13 1.59
CA GLY A 165 1.73 6.38 1.09
C GLY A 165 1.60 6.51 -0.43
N VAL A 166 2.02 5.52 -1.22
CA VAL A 166 1.83 5.52 -2.70
C VAL A 166 2.37 6.79 -3.39
N ALA A 167 3.54 7.27 -2.96
CA ALA A 167 4.18 8.51 -3.46
C ALA A 167 4.52 8.55 -4.97
N TYR A 168 4.19 7.49 -5.71
CA TYR A 168 4.25 7.42 -7.15
C TYR A 168 3.16 8.28 -7.83
N ARG A 169 1.95 8.29 -7.25
CA ARG A 169 0.82 9.08 -7.76
C ARG A 169 0.94 10.54 -7.35
N ASN A 170 0.18 11.42 -8.02
CA ASN A 170 0.17 12.84 -7.65
C ASN A 170 -0.49 13.04 -6.29
N ASN A 171 -1.68 12.45 -6.11
CA ASN A 171 -2.29 12.35 -4.80
C ASN A 171 -1.70 11.16 -4.03
N GLU A 172 -1.36 11.35 -2.76
CA GLU A 172 -0.78 10.32 -1.93
C GLU A 172 -1.82 9.69 -1.01
N GLN A 173 -1.58 8.44 -0.64
CA GLN A 173 -2.37 7.79 0.40
C GLN A 173 -1.89 8.25 1.79
N THR A 174 -2.82 8.68 2.64
CA THR A 174 -2.52 9.19 3.99
C THR A 174 -3.53 8.64 5.00
N TYR A 175 -3.17 8.73 6.28
CA TYR A 175 -3.91 8.08 7.35
C TYR A 175 -4.29 9.11 8.41
N ASP A 176 -5.56 9.18 8.74
CA ASP A 176 -6.05 10.01 9.84
C ASP A 176 -6.17 9.14 11.09
N GLY A 177 -5.50 9.56 12.16
CA GLY A 177 -5.55 8.82 13.42
C GLY A 177 -4.45 9.17 14.40
N VAL A 178 -4.07 8.18 15.20
CA VAL A 178 -3.05 8.30 16.23
C VAL A 178 -1.98 7.24 15.99
N ARG A 179 -0.72 7.68 15.91
CA ARG A 179 0.45 6.82 15.80
C ARG A 179 1.34 6.99 17.02
N ILE A 180 1.77 5.88 17.59
CA ILE A 180 2.68 5.80 18.73
C ILE A 180 3.89 4.99 18.29
N GLN A 181 5.07 5.57 18.43
CA GLN A 181 6.34 4.91 18.16
C GLN A 181 7.18 4.92 19.43
N SER A 182 7.82 3.79 19.72
CA SER A 182 8.74 3.70 20.85
C SER A 182 9.94 2.80 20.53
N ALA A 183 11.12 3.17 21.01
CA ALA A 183 12.27 2.28 21.07
C ALA A 183 12.63 1.93 22.53
N ALA A 184 12.98 0.66 22.76
CA ALA A 184 13.44 0.15 24.04
C ALA A 184 14.63 -0.80 23.80
N GLY A 185 15.85 -0.26 23.91
CA GLY A 185 17.05 -0.99 23.51
C GLY A 185 17.02 -1.30 22.01
N ALA A 186 17.16 -2.57 21.64
CA ALA A 186 17.12 -3.00 20.23
C ALA A 186 15.69 -3.13 19.67
N LEU A 187 14.65 -3.09 20.52
CA LEU A 187 13.27 -3.26 20.10
C LEU A 187 12.67 -1.91 19.69
N ASN A 188 12.12 -1.86 18.48
CA ASN A 188 11.33 -0.75 17.97
C ASN A 188 9.87 -1.21 17.85
N LEU A 189 8.95 -0.38 18.34
CA LEU A 189 7.51 -0.58 18.30
C LEU A 189 6.87 0.58 17.53
N ASP A 190 5.97 0.27 16.60
CA ASP A 190 5.16 1.22 15.87
C ASP A 190 3.71 0.73 15.88
N TYR A 191 2.82 1.53 16.44
CA TYR A 191 1.40 1.25 16.50
C TYR A 191 0.61 2.44 15.97
N ALA A 192 -0.35 2.19 15.08
CA ALA A 192 -1.29 3.19 14.60
C ALA A 192 -2.72 2.70 14.76
N TYR A 193 -3.57 3.53 15.36
CA TYR A 193 -5.01 3.48 15.16
C TYR A 193 -5.37 4.44 14.03
N VAL A 194 -6.14 3.96 13.06
CA VAL A 194 -6.50 4.68 11.84
C VAL A 194 -8.02 4.65 11.71
N HIS A 195 -8.64 5.83 11.71
CA HIS A 195 -10.09 5.94 11.54
C HIS A 195 -10.51 6.31 10.11
N ASN A 196 -9.55 6.76 9.30
CA ASN A 196 -9.76 7.09 7.90
C ASN A 196 -8.48 6.87 7.09
N ILE A 197 -8.61 6.24 5.92
CA ILE A 197 -7.56 6.11 4.92
C ILE A 197 -7.94 7.00 3.74
N ASN A 198 -7.24 8.12 3.56
CA ASN A 198 -7.37 8.94 2.36
C ASN A 198 -6.58 8.27 1.25
N ARG A 199 -7.24 7.92 0.15
CA ARG A 199 -6.68 7.13 -0.95
C ARG A 199 -6.27 8.03 -2.10
N ILE A 200 -5.46 7.47 -2.99
CA ILE A 200 -4.98 8.14 -4.22
C ILE A 200 -6.09 8.58 -5.20
N PHE A 201 -7.32 8.14 -4.97
CA PHE A 201 -8.48 8.40 -5.82
C PHE A 201 -9.21 9.70 -5.46
N GLY A 202 -8.93 10.28 -4.29
CA GLY A 202 -9.44 11.61 -3.90
C GLY A 202 -8.78 12.74 -4.71
N PRO A 203 -9.29 13.98 -4.62
CA PRO A 203 -10.07 14.47 -3.48
C PRO A 203 -11.59 14.21 -3.55
N ASP A 204 -12.14 13.95 -4.75
CA ASP A 204 -13.56 13.64 -4.94
C ASP A 204 -13.77 12.13 -5.13
N ASP A 205 -14.95 11.65 -4.74
CA ASP A 205 -15.35 10.27 -5.03
C ASP A 205 -15.63 10.07 -6.53
N GLY A 206 -15.18 8.93 -7.06
CA GLY A 206 -15.43 8.51 -8.43
C GLY A 206 -15.85 7.06 -8.53
N ALA A 207 -15.37 6.37 -9.58
CA ALA A 207 -15.50 4.91 -9.69
C ALA A 207 -14.79 4.14 -8.57
N GLN A 208 -13.91 4.83 -7.83
CA GLN A 208 -13.33 4.40 -6.56
C GLN A 208 -13.59 5.50 -5.53
N PRO A 209 -13.88 5.15 -4.27
CA PRO A 209 -14.02 6.16 -3.22
C PRO A 209 -12.66 6.80 -2.92
N GLY A 210 -12.69 8.10 -2.66
CA GLY A 210 -11.53 8.90 -2.30
C GLY A 210 -10.97 8.55 -0.93
N ASP A 211 -11.80 8.00 -0.04
CA ASP A 211 -11.41 7.53 1.28
C ASP A 211 -12.11 6.22 1.70
N TRP A 212 -11.59 5.63 2.76
CA TRP A 212 -12.23 4.55 3.50
C TRP A 212 -12.24 4.87 4.98
N TYR A 213 -13.43 4.88 5.58
CA TYR A 213 -13.61 5.03 7.03
C TYR A 213 -13.48 3.69 7.74
N GLY A 214 -13.29 3.70 9.06
CA GLY A 214 -13.42 2.49 9.87
C GLY A 214 -12.63 2.54 11.17
N ASN A 215 -12.34 1.37 11.74
CA ASN A 215 -11.59 1.24 13.00
C ASN A 215 -10.38 0.31 12.81
N SER A 216 -9.43 0.81 12.05
CA SER A 216 -8.27 0.04 11.63
C SER A 216 -7.10 0.15 12.62
N HIS A 217 -6.32 -0.93 12.74
CA HIS A 217 -5.16 -1.02 13.61
C HIS A 217 -3.95 -1.57 12.85
N ALA A 218 -2.81 -0.90 12.95
CA ALA A 218 -1.55 -1.36 12.40
C ALA A 218 -0.52 -1.45 13.52
N LEU A 219 0.12 -2.60 13.68
CA LEU A 219 1.19 -2.85 14.63
C LEU A 219 2.39 -3.43 13.90
N ARG A 220 3.57 -2.87 14.14
CA ARG A 220 4.84 -3.45 13.72
C ARG A 220 5.84 -3.35 14.86
N ALA A 221 6.43 -4.48 15.22
CA ALA A 221 7.54 -4.57 16.16
C ALA A 221 8.76 -5.12 15.41
N SER A 222 9.93 -4.51 15.58
CA SER A 222 11.16 -5.02 14.98
C SER A 222 12.36 -4.88 15.88
N MET A 223 13.29 -5.81 15.73
CA MET A 223 14.49 -5.87 16.54
C MET A 223 15.68 -6.27 15.67
N GLU A 224 16.81 -5.60 15.87
CA GLU A 224 18.09 -6.08 15.38
C GLU A 224 18.55 -7.24 16.26
N THR A 225 18.53 -8.46 15.73
CA THR A 225 18.84 -9.69 16.48
C THR A 225 20.33 -10.00 16.49
N ALA A 226 21.06 -9.49 15.49
CA ALA A 226 22.52 -9.50 15.36
C ALA A 226 22.94 -8.39 14.38
N PRO A 227 24.22 -7.98 14.34
CA PRO A 227 24.69 -6.96 13.40
C PRO A 227 24.28 -7.24 11.95
N GLY A 228 23.43 -6.38 11.38
CA GLY A 228 22.91 -6.54 10.01
C GLY A 228 21.78 -7.56 9.84
N HIS A 229 21.18 -8.02 10.93
CA HIS A 229 20.06 -8.96 10.96
C HIS A 229 18.87 -8.36 11.72
N THR A 230 17.75 -8.15 11.03
CA THR A 230 16.52 -7.63 11.62
C THR A 230 15.41 -8.66 11.52
N LEU A 231 14.71 -8.88 12.63
CA LEU A 231 13.45 -9.61 12.66
C LEU A 231 12.32 -8.63 12.99
N ALA A 232 11.21 -8.74 12.28
CA ALA A 232 10.00 -7.99 12.53
C ALA A 232 8.79 -8.91 12.60
N GLY A 233 7.86 -8.58 13.50
CA GLY A 233 6.51 -9.13 13.53
C GLY A 233 5.51 -8.01 13.36
N TYR A 234 4.40 -8.30 12.69
CA TYR A 234 3.36 -7.31 12.44
C TYR A 234 1.96 -7.90 12.48
N ALA A 235 1.01 -7.03 12.79
CA ALA A 235 -0.41 -7.26 12.68
C ALA A 235 -1.06 -6.05 12.01
N TYR A 236 -1.87 -6.30 10.97
CA TYR A 236 -2.68 -5.27 10.32
C TYR A 236 -4.14 -5.72 10.36
N LEU A 237 -4.98 -4.97 11.06
CA LEU A 237 -6.41 -5.20 11.18
C LEU A 237 -7.11 -4.06 10.44
N TRP A 238 -7.44 -4.30 9.18
CA TRP A 238 -8.13 -3.33 8.34
C TRP A 238 -9.62 -3.53 8.47
N ASP A 239 -10.26 -2.68 9.29
CA ASP A 239 -11.71 -2.51 9.31
C ASP A 239 -12.04 -1.34 8.39
N LEU A 240 -12.65 -1.65 7.25
CA LEU A 240 -12.89 -0.71 6.15
C LEU A 240 -14.38 -0.69 5.86
N GLU A 241 -14.98 0.45 6.15
CA GLU A 241 -16.39 0.73 5.95
C GLU A 241 -16.57 1.42 4.58
N ASN A 242 -17.82 1.77 4.26
CA ASN A 242 -18.28 2.47 3.04
C ASN A 242 -17.94 1.85 1.67
N ASP A 243 -18.84 2.05 0.70
CA ASP A 243 -18.67 1.69 -0.71
C ASP A 243 -18.05 0.31 -0.95
N ASN A 244 -16.82 0.27 -1.47
CA ASN A 244 -16.07 -0.96 -1.74
C ASN A 244 -15.08 -1.36 -0.63
N GLY A 245 -15.07 -0.66 0.50
CA GLY A 245 -14.24 -0.94 1.68
C GLY A 245 -14.47 -2.33 2.27
N PRO A 246 -15.72 -2.78 2.54
CA PRO A 246 -15.96 -4.05 3.23
C PRO A 246 -15.31 -5.27 2.56
N ALA A 247 -15.32 -5.35 1.22
CA ALA A 247 -14.68 -6.45 0.49
C ALA A 247 -13.14 -6.47 0.59
N ASN A 248 -12.55 -5.38 1.11
CA ASN A 248 -11.11 -5.23 1.34
C ASN A 248 -10.73 -5.35 2.83
N ALA A 249 -11.70 -5.37 3.75
CA ALA A 249 -11.46 -5.52 5.18
C ALA A 249 -10.82 -6.89 5.48
N ASN A 250 -9.75 -6.92 6.27
CA ASN A 250 -9.01 -8.16 6.56
C ASN A 250 -8.17 -8.04 7.82
N SER A 251 -7.79 -9.19 8.37
CA SER A 251 -6.79 -9.27 9.44
C SER A 251 -5.57 -10.04 8.93
N THR A 252 -4.40 -9.46 9.09
CA THR A 252 -3.13 -10.03 8.63
C THR A 252 -2.14 -10.11 9.77
N TYR A 253 -1.49 -11.25 9.93
CA TYR A 253 -0.41 -11.45 10.88
C TYR A 253 0.80 -12.02 10.16
N GLY A 254 1.99 -11.50 10.43
CA GLY A 254 3.17 -11.95 9.71
C GLY A 254 4.50 -11.67 10.40
N LEU A 255 5.54 -12.27 9.81
CA LEU A 255 6.92 -12.11 10.19
C LEU A 255 7.74 -11.71 8.96
N GLU A 256 8.72 -10.84 9.16
CA GLU A 256 9.68 -10.42 8.15
C GLU A 256 11.09 -10.51 8.75
N TYR A 257 12.01 -11.08 7.98
CA TYR A 257 13.41 -11.16 8.31
C TYR A 257 14.24 -10.54 7.20
N VAL A 258 15.23 -9.73 7.58
CA VAL A 258 16.24 -9.17 6.68
C VAL A 258 17.61 -9.49 7.26
N GLY A 259 18.46 -10.18 6.50
CA GLY A 259 19.80 -10.56 6.93
C GLY A 259 20.87 -10.15 5.91
N ALA A 260 21.91 -9.49 6.38
CA ALA A 260 23.10 -9.16 5.60
C ALA A 260 24.14 -10.29 5.68
N PHE A 261 24.46 -10.85 4.52
CA PHE A 261 25.46 -11.90 4.28
C PHE A 261 26.40 -11.43 3.16
N ASP A 262 27.14 -10.34 3.40
CA ASP A 262 27.96 -9.62 2.40
C ASP A 262 28.61 -10.55 1.35
N PRO A 263 28.39 -10.32 0.03
CA PRO A 263 27.67 -9.21 -0.63
C PRO A 263 26.15 -9.39 -0.78
N LEU A 264 25.58 -10.45 -0.21
CA LEU A 264 24.17 -10.81 -0.31
C LEU A 264 23.36 -10.20 0.83
N THR A 265 22.17 -9.71 0.55
CA THR A 265 21.11 -9.47 1.54
C THR A 265 19.95 -10.40 1.22
N ILE A 266 19.44 -11.11 2.23
CA ILE A 266 18.24 -11.94 2.11
C ILE A 266 17.10 -11.24 2.84
N THR A 267 15.96 -11.10 2.17
CA THR A 267 14.67 -10.75 2.78
C THR A 267 13.75 -11.95 2.66
N ALA A 268 13.12 -12.35 3.77
CA ALA A 268 12.08 -13.37 3.79
C ALA A 268 10.88 -12.86 4.57
N ALA A 269 9.68 -13.07 4.07
CA ALA A 269 8.44 -12.73 4.78
C ALA A 269 7.41 -13.85 4.64
N VAL A 270 6.58 -14.00 5.67
CA VAL A 270 5.43 -14.92 5.66
C VAL A 270 4.28 -14.27 6.41
N SER A 271 3.06 -14.41 5.90
CA SER A 271 1.86 -13.86 6.53
C SER A 271 0.66 -14.77 6.30
N ASN A 272 -0.24 -14.77 7.27
CA ASN A 272 -1.58 -15.34 7.12
C ASN A 272 -2.60 -14.22 7.19
N GLN A 273 -3.60 -14.25 6.32
CA GLN A 273 -4.68 -13.28 6.26
C GLN A 273 -6.03 -13.97 6.21
N SER A 274 -7.00 -13.42 6.94
CA SER A 274 -8.40 -13.85 6.91
C SER A 274 -9.33 -12.66 6.81
N ASP A 275 -10.62 -12.94 6.59
CA ASP A 275 -11.68 -11.95 6.72
C ASP A 275 -11.69 -11.27 8.11
N TYR A 276 -12.12 -10.00 8.14
CA TYR A 276 -12.23 -9.17 9.34
C TYR A 276 -13.31 -8.10 9.14
N GLY A 277 -13.85 -7.55 10.22
CA GLY A 277 -14.92 -6.54 10.17
C GLY A 277 -16.14 -7.03 9.40
N ASP A 278 -16.63 -6.19 8.50
CA ASP A 278 -17.80 -6.45 7.65
C ASP A 278 -17.47 -7.14 6.31
N ASN A 279 -16.32 -7.82 6.18
CA ASN A 279 -15.99 -8.51 4.93
C ASN A 279 -17.05 -9.58 4.58
N PRO A 280 -17.70 -9.49 3.40
CA PRO A 280 -18.76 -10.43 3.02
C PRO A 280 -18.26 -11.81 2.61
N VAL A 281 -16.95 -11.97 2.37
CA VAL A 281 -16.32 -13.22 1.95
C VAL A 281 -15.49 -13.74 3.12
N SER A 282 -15.83 -14.92 3.62
CA SER A 282 -14.96 -15.61 4.58
C SER A 282 -13.88 -16.37 3.83
N TYR A 283 -12.62 -16.20 4.25
CA TYR A 283 -11.47 -16.85 3.63
C TYR A 283 -10.28 -16.92 4.57
N ASP A 284 -9.31 -17.77 4.21
CA ASP A 284 -7.98 -17.82 4.81
C ASP A 284 -6.94 -17.99 3.69
N ALA A 285 -5.98 -17.07 3.61
CA ALA A 285 -4.96 -17.08 2.56
C ALA A 285 -3.58 -16.73 3.12
N MET A 286 -2.56 -17.37 2.55
CA MET A 286 -1.16 -17.16 2.92
C MET A 286 -0.47 -16.20 1.94
N HIS A 287 0.51 -15.46 2.45
CA HIS A 287 1.48 -14.71 1.65
C HIS A 287 2.89 -15.11 2.06
N TYR A 288 3.81 -15.19 1.10
CA TYR A 288 5.24 -15.25 1.41
C TYR A 288 6.11 -14.63 0.33
N LEU A 289 7.30 -14.19 0.75
CA LEU A 289 8.33 -13.62 -0.11
C LEU A 289 9.68 -14.22 0.29
N ILE A 290 10.49 -14.59 -0.71
CA ILE A 290 11.93 -14.74 -0.54
C ILE A 290 12.64 -13.90 -1.60
N GLN A 291 13.58 -13.08 -1.18
CA GLN A 291 14.32 -12.16 -2.04
C GLN A 291 15.80 -12.19 -1.68
N GLY A 292 16.66 -12.37 -2.68
CA GLY A 292 18.10 -12.17 -2.58
C GLY A 292 18.51 -10.92 -3.34
N ASN A 293 19.29 -10.04 -2.71
CA ASN A 293 19.90 -8.87 -3.33
C ASN A 293 21.42 -8.95 -3.20
N ILE A 294 22.13 -9.06 -4.31
CA ILE A 294 23.59 -9.04 -4.36
C ILE A 294 24.01 -7.62 -4.74
N ARG A 295 24.90 -7.01 -3.96
CA ARG A 295 25.51 -5.71 -4.26
C ARG A 295 26.97 -5.89 -4.64
N LEU A 296 27.28 -5.62 -5.90
CA LEU A 296 28.63 -5.55 -6.44
C LEU A 296 28.99 -4.09 -6.70
N GLU A 297 30.25 -3.80 -7.01
CA GLU A 297 30.67 -2.44 -7.34
C GLU A 297 29.90 -1.91 -8.56
N GLY A 298 29.09 -0.87 -8.35
CA GLY A 298 28.32 -0.21 -9.40
C GLY A 298 27.06 -0.96 -9.91
N VAL A 299 26.81 -2.20 -9.46
CA VAL A 299 25.70 -3.04 -9.92
C VAL A 299 25.04 -3.77 -8.75
N SER A 300 23.71 -3.79 -8.72
CA SER A 300 22.91 -4.60 -7.81
C SER A 300 22.01 -5.54 -8.61
N ILE A 301 22.02 -6.81 -8.22
CA ILE A 301 21.18 -7.84 -8.82
C ILE A 301 20.20 -8.31 -7.75
N THR A 302 18.92 -8.35 -8.08
CA THR A 302 17.88 -8.89 -7.20
C THR A 302 17.21 -10.06 -7.88
N VAL A 303 16.92 -11.12 -7.12
CA VAL A 303 16.05 -12.22 -7.53
C VAL A 303 15.05 -12.43 -6.41
N ALA A 304 13.77 -12.56 -6.74
CA ALA A 304 12.75 -12.82 -5.75
C ALA A 304 11.67 -13.77 -6.27
N HIS A 305 10.99 -14.39 -5.30
CA HIS A 305 9.77 -15.15 -5.51
C HIS A 305 8.76 -14.72 -4.46
N GLU A 306 7.63 -14.20 -4.89
CA GLU A 306 6.52 -13.79 -4.04
C GLU A 306 5.26 -14.60 -4.39
N VAL A 307 4.56 -15.06 -3.37
CA VAL A 307 3.24 -15.68 -3.52
C VAL A 307 2.22 -14.88 -2.73
N VAL A 308 1.24 -14.34 -3.45
CA VAL A 308 0.02 -13.75 -2.91
C VAL A 308 -1.05 -14.83 -3.05
N GLY A 309 -1.35 -15.51 -1.95
CA GLY A 309 -2.07 -16.77 -2.01
C GLY A 309 -3.55 -16.66 -2.29
N SER A 310 -4.15 -17.83 -2.44
CA SER A 310 -5.58 -18.03 -2.70
C SER A 310 -6.17 -19.07 -1.74
N ASP A 311 -7.42 -18.86 -1.34
CA ASP A 311 -8.24 -19.86 -0.65
C ASP A 311 -8.95 -20.73 -1.70
N ASP A 312 -8.19 -21.67 -2.29
CA ASP A 312 -8.65 -22.63 -3.31
C ASP A 312 -9.36 -22.00 -4.53
N GLY A 313 -8.97 -20.77 -4.91
CA GLY A 313 -9.56 -20.02 -6.02
C GLY A 313 -10.85 -19.28 -5.69
N ALA A 314 -11.33 -19.34 -4.44
CA ALA A 314 -12.55 -18.66 -4.00
C ALA A 314 -12.31 -17.21 -3.54
N ALA A 315 -11.16 -16.96 -2.93
CA ALA A 315 -10.73 -15.64 -2.45
C ALA A 315 -9.21 -15.54 -2.50
N GLN A 316 -8.70 -14.32 -2.48
CA GLN A 316 -7.28 -14.02 -2.55
C GLN A 316 -6.82 -13.19 -1.36
N PHE A 317 -5.53 -13.29 -1.08
CA PHE A 317 -4.82 -12.36 -0.21
C PHE A 317 -4.85 -10.94 -0.83
N ARG A 318 -5.06 -9.90 -0.01
CA ARG A 318 -5.23 -8.50 -0.41
C ARG A 318 -4.32 -7.56 0.36
N PHE A 319 -3.99 -6.43 -0.26
CA PHE A 319 -3.12 -5.40 0.30
C PHE A 319 -3.76 -4.01 0.22
N PRO A 320 -4.85 -3.75 0.98
CA PRO A 320 -5.67 -2.55 0.79
C PRO A 320 -4.92 -1.22 0.99
N ALA A 321 -3.89 -1.22 1.83
CA ALA A 321 -3.14 -0.03 2.22
C ALA A 321 -1.70 -0.01 1.65
N ALA A 322 -1.38 -0.84 0.66
CA ALA A 322 -0.02 -0.98 0.15
C ALA A 322 0.36 0.04 -0.93
N THR A 323 1.67 0.24 -1.10
CA THR A 323 2.21 0.96 -2.27
C THR A 323 2.29 0.03 -3.47
N LEU A 324 1.12 -0.30 -4.03
CA LEU A 324 0.93 -1.40 -4.98
C LEU A 324 1.82 -1.32 -6.24
N HIS A 325 1.96 -0.15 -6.88
CA HIS A 325 2.79 0.04 -8.10
C HIS A 325 4.28 -0.38 -7.92
N LYS A 326 4.75 -0.52 -6.67
CA LYS A 326 6.11 -0.98 -6.37
C LYS A 326 6.28 -2.50 -6.57
N PHE A 327 5.19 -3.25 -6.59
CA PHE A 327 5.19 -4.72 -6.57
C PHE A 327 4.45 -5.28 -7.78
N GLN A 328 4.83 -6.48 -8.21
CA GLN A 328 4.11 -7.26 -9.22
C GLN A 328 3.92 -6.52 -10.56
N GLY A 329 5.02 -5.95 -11.05
CA GLY A 329 5.07 -5.22 -12.32
C GLY A 329 4.67 -3.75 -12.22
N TRP A 330 5.12 -2.97 -13.18
CA TRP A 330 4.79 -1.56 -13.35
C TRP A 330 3.61 -1.34 -14.29
N THR A 331 3.15 -2.35 -15.04
CA THR A 331 1.95 -2.22 -15.88
C THR A 331 0.64 -2.23 -15.09
N ASP A 332 0.71 -2.37 -13.77
CA ASP A 332 -0.42 -2.29 -12.84
C ASP A 332 -1.48 -3.40 -13.04
N LYS A 333 -1.16 -4.51 -13.71
CA LYS A 333 -2.09 -5.63 -13.94
C LYS A 333 -2.44 -6.42 -12.68
N PHE A 334 -1.55 -6.38 -11.68
CA PHE A 334 -1.69 -7.11 -10.42
C PHE A 334 -1.85 -6.18 -9.21
N LEU A 335 -2.32 -4.93 -9.39
CA LEU A 335 -2.69 -4.05 -8.27
C LEU A 335 -3.73 -4.72 -7.34
N ILE A 336 -4.60 -5.54 -7.92
CA ILE A 336 -5.49 -6.46 -7.21
C ILE A 336 -5.17 -7.85 -7.72
N ALA A 337 -4.77 -8.76 -6.81
CA ALA A 337 -4.52 -10.14 -7.19
C ALA A 337 -5.81 -10.80 -7.71
N PRO A 338 -5.72 -11.69 -8.72
CA PRO A 338 -6.83 -12.57 -9.12
C PRO A 338 -7.34 -13.40 -7.94
N VAL A 339 -8.58 -13.88 -7.98
CA VAL A 339 -9.12 -14.78 -6.93
C VAL A 339 -8.31 -16.06 -6.78
N THR A 340 -7.63 -16.49 -7.84
CA THR A 340 -6.70 -17.62 -7.88
C THR A 340 -5.30 -17.30 -7.33
N GLY A 341 -5.10 -16.11 -6.76
CA GLY A 341 -3.82 -15.65 -6.24
C GLY A 341 -2.81 -15.40 -7.36
N VAL A 342 -1.56 -15.10 -6.99
CA VAL A 342 -0.49 -14.88 -7.97
C VAL A 342 0.86 -15.27 -7.36
N ARG A 343 1.65 -16.01 -8.15
CA ARG A 343 3.06 -16.28 -7.93
C ARG A 343 3.85 -15.41 -8.90
N ASP A 344 4.72 -14.56 -8.37
CA ASP A 344 5.59 -13.68 -9.13
C ASP A 344 7.04 -14.09 -8.88
N THR A 345 7.71 -14.58 -9.93
CA THR A 345 9.16 -14.80 -9.91
C THR A 345 9.81 -13.75 -10.77
N TRP A 346 10.70 -12.96 -10.18
CA TRP A 346 11.29 -11.84 -10.88
C TRP A 346 12.77 -11.68 -10.59
N PHE A 347 13.46 -11.04 -11.52
CA PHE A 347 14.81 -10.57 -11.31
C PHE A 347 14.97 -9.14 -11.80
N SER A 348 15.87 -8.40 -11.17
CA SER A 348 16.21 -7.04 -11.59
C SER A 348 17.70 -6.81 -11.54
N VAL A 349 18.17 -5.94 -12.44
CA VAL A 349 19.54 -5.45 -12.46
C VAL A 349 19.48 -3.93 -12.41
N THR A 350 20.12 -3.36 -11.41
CA THR A 350 20.26 -1.90 -11.24
C THR A 350 21.71 -1.51 -11.27
N GLY A 351 22.07 -0.50 -12.05
CA GLY A 351 23.45 0.00 -12.10
C GLY A 351 23.52 1.48 -12.48
N LYS A 352 24.72 2.05 -12.34
CA LYS A 352 24.99 3.42 -12.80
C LYS A 352 25.57 3.41 -14.21
N VAL A 353 24.99 4.21 -15.11
CA VAL A 353 25.51 4.48 -16.45
C VAL A 353 25.71 5.98 -16.58
N GLY A 354 26.97 6.43 -16.47
CA GLY A 354 27.27 7.85 -16.30
C GLY A 354 26.61 8.40 -15.04
N GLY A 355 25.88 9.51 -15.16
CA GLY A 355 25.10 10.08 -14.04
C GLY A 355 23.76 9.40 -13.78
N ALA A 356 23.29 8.52 -14.67
CA ALA A 356 21.96 7.91 -14.55
C ALA A 356 22.00 6.61 -13.73
N THR A 357 20.94 6.38 -12.95
CA THR A 357 20.61 5.05 -12.42
C THR A 357 19.70 4.36 -13.42
N VAL A 358 20.07 3.16 -13.85
CA VAL A 358 19.31 2.34 -14.80
C VAL A 358 18.90 1.05 -14.12
N THR A 359 17.61 0.70 -14.21
CA THR A 359 17.05 -0.55 -13.69
C THR A 359 16.31 -1.28 -14.80
N GLY A 360 16.71 -2.51 -15.08
CA GLY A 360 15.90 -3.47 -15.83
C GLY A 360 15.26 -4.47 -14.88
N VAL A 361 14.01 -4.86 -15.13
CA VAL A 361 13.29 -5.87 -14.35
C VAL A 361 12.49 -6.78 -15.28
N PHE A 362 12.45 -8.07 -14.96
CA PHE A 362 11.62 -9.05 -15.64
C PHE A 362 10.81 -9.83 -14.60
N HIS A 363 9.53 -10.06 -14.89
CA HIS A 363 8.59 -10.83 -14.08
C HIS A 363 8.00 -12.00 -14.89
N ASP A 364 7.84 -13.15 -14.22
CA ASP A 364 7.09 -14.32 -14.67
C ASP A 364 5.94 -14.55 -13.69
N PHE A 365 4.70 -14.38 -14.15
CA PHE A 365 3.50 -14.45 -13.34
C PHE A 365 2.72 -15.73 -13.60
N ARG A 366 2.34 -16.43 -12.53
CA ARG A 366 1.46 -17.60 -12.60
C ARG A 366 0.36 -17.53 -11.56
N ALA A 367 -0.72 -18.26 -11.78
CA ALA A 367 -1.74 -18.47 -10.76
C ALA A 367 -1.16 -19.24 -9.57
N ASP A 368 -1.55 -18.86 -8.35
CA ASP A 368 -1.24 -19.66 -7.17
C ASP A 368 -2.09 -20.94 -7.16
N SER A 369 -3.39 -20.80 -7.42
CA SER A 369 -4.37 -21.88 -7.57
C SER A 369 -4.82 -22.04 -9.03
N GLY A 370 -5.12 -23.27 -9.44
CA GLY A 370 -5.65 -23.59 -10.78
C GLY A 370 -4.60 -23.71 -11.90
N GLY A 371 -3.37 -23.24 -11.69
CA GLY A 371 -2.22 -23.55 -12.55
C GLY A 371 -2.11 -22.76 -13.86
N ALA A 372 -2.93 -21.72 -14.03
CA ALA A 372 -2.86 -20.86 -15.22
C ALA A 372 -1.53 -20.10 -15.30
N ASP A 373 -1.03 -19.93 -16.52
CA ASP A 373 0.08 -19.01 -16.81
C ASP A 373 -0.50 -17.61 -17.06
N TYR A 374 -0.08 -16.62 -16.27
CA TYR A 374 -0.61 -15.27 -16.44
C TYR A 374 0.17 -14.50 -17.49
N GLY A 375 1.43 -14.84 -17.69
CA GLY A 375 2.30 -14.18 -18.65
C GLY A 375 3.47 -13.47 -17.97
N GLN A 376 4.08 -12.53 -18.70
CA GLN A 376 5.39 -11.99 -18.35
C GLN A 376 5.42 -10.47 -18.52
N GLU A 377 6.25 -9.80 -17.74
CA GLU A 377 6.46 -8.36 -17.86
C GLU A 377 7.95 -8.02 -17.94
N LEU A 378 8.31 -7.12 -18.87
CA LEU A 378 9.65 -6.53 -18.96
C LEU A 378 9.57 -5.02 -18.75
N GLY A 379 10.36 -4.52 -17.80
CA GLY A 379 10.44 -3.11 -17.44
C GLY A 379 11.84 -2.53 -17.55
N LEU A 380 11.91 -1.25 -17.93
CA LEU A 380 13.11 -0.42 -17.90
C LEU A 380 12.81 0.91 -17.21
N SER A 381 13.68 1.33 -16.28
CA SER A 381 13.63 2.64 -15.62
C SER A 381 15.00 3.30 -15.67
N ILE A 382 15.01 4.60 -15.98
CA ILE A 382 16.19 5.45 -16.01
C ILE A 382 15.88 6.69 -15.19
N THR A 383 16.67 6.93 -14.15
CA THR A 383 16.58 8.16 -13.34
C THR A 383 17.87 8.93 -13.47
N TYR A 384 17.78 10.19 -13.90
CA TYR A 384 18.91 11.08 -14.08
C TYR A 384 18.81 12.28 -13.13
N PRO A 385 19.74 12.44 -12.18
CA PRO A 385 19.82 13.64 -11.36
C PRO A 385 20.41 14.77 -12.22
N VAL A 386 19.60 15.80 -12.48
CA VAL A 386 20.04 16.98 -13.24
C VAL A 386 20.87 17.91 -12.33
N ARG A 387 20.45 18.03 -11.07
CA ARG A 387 21.13 18.70 -9.94
C ARG A 387 20.49 18.22 -8.62
N ASP A 388 21.02 18.64 -7.48
CA ASP A 388 20.62 18.12 -6.16
C ASP A 388 19.11 18.16 -5.88
N ASN A 389 18.42 19.16 -6.41
CA ASN A 389 17.00 19.38 -6.20
C ASN A 389 16.14 19.15 -7.44
N LEU A 390 16.69 18.48 -8.46
CA LEU A 390 16.00 18.23 -9.72
C LEU A 390 16.39 16.90 -10.34
N SER A 391 15.41 16.04 -10.60
CA SER A 391 15.60 14.77 -11.30
C SER A 391 14.62 14.58 -12.46
N LEU A 392 15.06 13.78 -13.42
CA LEU A 392 14.26 13.27 -14.52
C LEU A 392 14.13 11.76 -14.37
N LEU A 393 12.96 11.22 -14.69
CA LEU A 393 12.73 9.79 -14.77
C LEU A 393 12.04 9.45 -16.10
N PHE A 394 12.59 8.46 -16.78
CA PHE A 394 11.91 7.73 -17.84
C PHE A 394 11.69 6.30 -17.37
N LYS A 395 10.47 5.79 -17.48
CA LYS A 395 10.13 4.40 -17.16
C LYS A 395 9.26 3.86 -18.29
N ILE A 396 9.44 2.59 -18.65
CA ILE A 396 8.55 1.88 -19.57
C ILE A 396 8.42 0.44 -19.09
N SER A 397 7.24 -0.14 -19.26
CA SER A 397 7.01 -1.55 -18.99
C SER A 397 5.98 -2.12 -19.96
N SER A 398 6.15 -3.39 -20.32
CA SER A 398 5.26 -4.12 -21.22
C SER A 398 4.95 -5.50 -20.65
N TYR A 399 3.67 -5.76 -20.45
CA TYR A 399 3.12 -7.04 -20.02
C TYR A 399 2.53 -7.75 -21.22
N SER A 400 2.98 -8.97 -21.45
CA SER A 400 2.44 -9.91 -22.43
C SER A 400 1.59 -10.92 -21.67
N ALA A 401 0.29 -10.87 -21.89
CA ALA A 401 -0.70 -11.68 -21.21
C ALA A 401 -0.81 -13.07 -21.87
N ASP A 402 -1.00 -14.08 -21.04
CA ASP A 402 -1.42 -15.41 -21.47
C ASP A 402 -2.86 -15.68 -21.03
N GLU A 403 -3.07 -16.24 -19.84
CA GLU A 403 -4.40 -16.65 -19.35
C GLU A 403 -5.02 -15.65 -18.35
N PHE A 404 -4.41 -14.48 -18.13
CA PHE A 404 -4.96 -13.43 -17.24
C PHE A 404 -4.70 -12.01 -17.73
N ALA A 405 -5.70 -11.15 -17.55
CA ALA A 405 -5.74 -9.75 -17.99
C ALA A 405 -5.56 -9.64 -19.52
N THR A 406 -4.88 -8.58 -19.97
CA THR A 406 -4.64 -8.28 -21.38
C THR A 406 -3.28 -7.62 -21.57
N ASP A 407 -2.73 -7.73 -22.78
CA ASP A 407 -1.49 -7.06 -23.16
C ASP A 407 -1.56 -5.58 -22.81
N THR A 408 -0.49 -5.06 -22.18
CA THR A 408 -0.46 -3.68 -21.72
C THR A 408 0.94 -3.12 -21.76
N THR A 409 1.09 -1.94 -22.37
CA THR A 409 2.33 -1.18 -22.34
C THR A 409 2.09 0.17 -21.68
N LYS A 410 2.93 0.49 -20.68
CA LYS A 410 2.91 1.78 -19.99
C LYS A 410 4.26 2.46 -20.10
N ALA A 411 4.25 3.77 -20.33
CA ALA A 411 5.46 4.58 -20.28
C ALA A 411 5.24 5.86 -19.46
N TRP A 412 6.29 6.33 -18.80
CA TRP A 412 6.29 7.53 -17.98
C TRP A 412 7.49 8.40 -18.31
N LEU A 413 7.25 9.70 -18.38
CA LEU A 413 8.27 10.72 -18.24
C LEU A 413 7.90 11.57 -17.03
N MET A 414 8.82 11.71 -16.07
CA MET A 414 8.62 12.51 -14.87
C MET A 414 9.76 13.51 -14.67
N PHE A 415 9.38 14.69 -14.20
CA PHE A 415 10.26 15.74 -13.73
C PHE A 415 9.89 16.02 -12.28
N ASP A 416 10.86 15.91 -11.38
CA ASP A 416 10.66 16.15 -9.94
C ASP A 416 11.62 17.24 -9.48
N TRP A 417 11.06 18.33 -8.97
CA TRP A 417 11.79 19.46 -8.39
C TRP A 417 11.38 19.69 -6.95
N ARG A 418 12.35 20.08 -6.11
CA ARG A 418 12.13 20.46 -4.71
C ARG A 418 12.90 21.74 -4.38
N TRP A 419 12.40 22.51 -3.44
CA TRP A 419 13.08 23.65 -2.83
C TRP A 419 13.01 23.58 -1.33
#